data_AF-A0A1H1N7G8-F1
#
_entry.id   AF-A0A1H1N7G8-F1
#
_cell.length_a   1.000
_cell.length_b   1.000
_cell.length_c   1.000
_cell.angle_alpha   90.00
_cell.angle_beta   90.00
_cell.angle_gamma   90.00
#
_symmetry.space_group_name_H-M   'P 1'
#
loop_
_entity.id
_entity.type
_entity.pdbx_description
1 polymer ?
#
loop_
_entity_poly.entity_id
_entity_poly.type
_entity_poly.pdbx_seq_one_letter_code
_entity_poly.pdbx_strand_id
1 'polypeptide(L)'
;MKNTYIRTKYLILGLLGILITSCETDFENPNEATSEQTYSSREGILAASVGLQQTYATTGLRWIVETPAITTREAGITTTFQNMIELEDGGSTLPNFNSNVQGLWATMLRLVKIAEDIQTNAPNITLDPGTESGLVAHAKLFQAMAIGSLAQNFEQVVTTTNPDNNAEFVSRLQGFQFAIDRLNEAEAILTATPVSNSFTSQVTLGNIDLLNSIRAMKARYNLFAGNYEAAISAANSVDQSSVSLFVYDSQNLNPIWGRVYLNDSPNFKPRDSFGLPESFNLDAQDGRKEFYLIPLDETNQNGLPIEDLAGFFDINTESIPLYIPDEMNLIIAEANLRKSPEDIDAAISALNEVLTDSDDPLGVNANLSPYSGPETANAVLMEIYKNRRAELFLTGMSLEDSRRFNRPQPSGQSMIYTEERNRNFYPYPDIERNSNPNTPQDPAI
;
A
#
# COMPACT_ATOMS: atom_id res chain seq x y z
N MET A 1 63.83 15.48 37.96
CA MET A 1 62.37 15.67 37.81
C MET A 1 61.90 16.19 36.44
N LYS A 2 62.75 16.78 35.58
CA LYS A 2 62.32 17.28 34.25
C LYS A 2 62.18 16.20 33.15
N ASN A 3 62.94 15.09 33.23
CA ASN A 3 62.94 14.04 32.20
C ASN A 3 61.83 12.98 32.34
N THR A 4 61.17 12.89 33.50
CA THR A 4 60.10 11.91 33.72
C THR A 4 58.76 12.40 33.16
N TYR A 5 58.49 13.72 33.21
CA TYR A 5 57.26 14.32 32.70
C TYR A 5 57.13 14.30 31.17
N ILE A 6 58.25 14.30 30.45
CA ILE A 6 58.25 14.27 28.98
C ILE A 6 57.89 12.86 28.48
N ARG A 7 58.38 11.80 29.14
CA ARG A 7 58.04 10.42 28.77
C ARG A 7 56.57 10.06 29.04
N THR A 8 55.97 10.59 30.11
CA THR A 8 54.55 10.35 30.41
C THR A 8 53.60 11.05 29.43
N LYS A 9 53.95 12.23 28.89
CA LYS A 9 53.14 12.92 27.88
C LYS A 9 53.13 12.19 26.53
N TYR A 10 54.25 11.62 26.09
CA TYR A 10 54.29 10.83 24.85
C TYR A 10 53.65 9.44 25.00
N LEU A 11 53.63 8.86 26.21
CA LEU A 11 52.89 7.61 26.45
C LEU A 11 51.37 7.84 26.42
N ILE A 12 50.88 8.97 26.93
CA ILE A 12 49.45 9.31 26.93
C ILE A 12 48.98 9.76 25.53
N LEU A 13 49.83 10.43 24.74
CA LEU A 13 49.51 10.75 23.34
C LEU A 13 49.56 9.53 22.41
N GLY A 14 50.40 8.53 22.72
CA GLY A 14 50.47 7.27 21.97
C GLY A 14 49.32 6.30 22.26
N LEU A 15 48.74 6.35 23.47
CA LEU A 15 47.57 5.53 23.83
C LEU A 15 46.22 6.11 23.38
N LEU A 16 46.17 7.39 23.02
CA LEU A 16 44.94 8.04 22.53
C LEU A 16 44.73 7.87 21.01
N GLY A 17 45.68 7.27 20.29
CA GLY A 17 45.65 7.09 18.84
C GLY A 17 45.05 5.78 18.34
N ILE A 18 44.50 4.91 19.22
CA ILE A 18 44.03 3.55 18.86
C ILE A 18 42.54 3.35 19.19
N LEU A 19 41.72 4.41 19.20
CA LEU A 19 40.29 4.28 19.54
C LEU A 19 39.33 4.87 18.52
N ILE A 20 39.71 4.90 17.24
CA ILE A 20 38.76 5.16 16.15
C ILE A 20 38.97 4.16 15.02
N THR A 21 38.83 2.88 15.33
CA THR A 21 38.33 1.93 14.34
C THR A 21 36.88 1.69 14.73
N SER A 22 35.95 2.47 14.19
CA SER A 22 34.57 2.00 14.12
C SER A 22 34.66 0.65 13.41
N CYS A 23 34.22 -0.41 14.06
CA CYS A 23 33.97 -1.64 13.34
C CYS A 23 32.95 -1.25 12.27
N GLU A 24 33.33 -1.27 11.00
CA GLU A 24 32.35 -1.37 9.93
C GLU A 24 31.56 -2.63 10.25
N THR A 25 30.29 -2.45 10.61
CA THR A 25 29.34 -3.55 10.75
C THR A 25 28.80 -3.96 9.38
N ASP A 26 29.28 -3.31 8.31
CA ASP A 26 28.97 -3.62 6.93
C ASP A 26 29.89 -4.75 6.48
N PHE A 27 29.52 -5.97 6.85
CA PHE A 27 30.19 -7.15 6.34
C PHE A 27 29.68 -7.37 4.92
N GLU A 28 30.55 -7.22 3.91
CA GLU A 28 30.22 -7.65 2.56
C GLU A 28 29.78 -9.12 2.60
N ASN A 29 28.53 -9.38 2.25
CA ASN A 29 28.04 -10.72 2.02
C ASN A 29 28.59 -11.17 0.66
N PRO A 30 29.57 -12.10 0.59
CA PRO A 30 30.21 -12.46 -0.67
C PRO A 30 29.28 -13.19 -1.65
N ASN A 31 28.05 -13.53 -1.22
CA ASN A 31 27.01 -14.14 -2.05
C ASN A 31 25.94 -13.14 -2.51
N GLU A 32 25.99 -11.88 -2.09
CA GLU A 32 25.06 -10.82 -2.47
C GLU A 32 25.72 -9.90 -3.49
N ALA A 33 24.98 -9.52 -4.53
CA ALA A 33 25.49 -8.58 -5.53
C ALA A 33 25.71 -7.21 -4.87
N THR A 34 26.85 -6.58 -5.13
CA THR A 34 27.08 -5.22 -4.60
C THR A 34 26.15 -4.21 -5.25
N SER A 35 25.94 -3.06 -4.61
CA SER A 35 25.19 -1.94 -5.21
C SER A 35 25.80 -1.52 -6.55
N GLU A 36 27.13 -1.50 -6.63
CA GLU A 36 27.86 -1.22 -7.87
C GLU A 36 27.56 -2.27 -8.95
N GLN A 37 27.56 -3.57 -8.63
CA GLN A 37 27.22 -4.63 -9.60
C GLN A 37 25.76 -4.59 -10.05
N THR A 38 24.85 -4.31 -9.11
CA THR A 38 23.41 -4.27 -9.35
C THR A 38 23.01 -3.09 -10.24
N TYR A 39 23.60 -1.92 -10.03
CA TYR A 39 23.17 -0.69 -10.68
C TYR A 39 24.09 -0.19 -11.80
N SER A 40 25.14 -0.94 -12.18
CA SER A 40 26.04 -0.57 -13.30
C SER A 40 25.89 -1.43 -14.55
N SER A 41 25.04 -2.46 -14.52
CA SER A 41 24.86 -3.41 -15.63
C SER A 41 23.41 -3.53 -16.06
N ARG A 42 23.18 -3.87 -17.33
CA ARG A 42 21.84 -4.10 -17.90
C ARG A 42 21.10 -5.19 -17.14
N GLU A 43 21.76 -6.32 -16.89
CA GLU A 43 21.15 -7.46 -16.21
C GLU A 43 20.85 -7.13 -14.75
N GLY A 44 21.76 -6.41 -14.08
CA GLY A 44 21.56 -5.98 -12.69
C GLY A 44 20.36 -5.03 -12.54
N ILE A 45 20.24 -4.00 -13.39
CA ILE A 45 19.15 -3.02 -13.28
C ILE A 45 17.77 -3.63 -13.60
N LEU A 46 17.73 -4.59 -14.55
CA LEU A 46 16.52 -5.36 -14.83
C LEU A 46 16.14 -6.23 -13.63
N ALA A 47 17.10 -6.93 -13.04
CA ALA A 47 16.87 -7.74 -11.85
C ALA A 47 16.42 -6.89 -10.64
N ALA A 48 16.96 -5.69 -10.47
CA ALA A 48 16.52 -4.74 -9.44
C ALA A 48 15.05 -4.33 -9.63
N SER A 49 14.63 -4.07 -10.87
CA SER A 49 13.23 -3.74 -11.18
C SER A 49 12.28 -4.92 -10.96
N VAL A 50 12.68 -6.14 -11.30
CA VAL A 50 11.93 -7.36 -10.93
C VAL A 50 11.85 -7.51 -9.41
N GLY A 51 12.96 -7.32 -8.70
CA GLY A 51 13.03 -7.38 -7.24
C GLY A 51 12.16 -6.33 -6.55
N LEU A 52 12.06 -5.12 -7.10
CA LEU A 52 11.16 -4.05 -6.63
C LEU A 52 9.70 -4.52 -6.67
N GLN A 53 9.26 -5.00 -7.83
CA GLN A 53 7.90 -5.53 -8.03
C GLN A 53 7.64 -6.73 -7.13
N GLN A 54 8.56 -7.69 -7.07
CA GLN A 54 8.43 -8.90 -6.25
C GLN A 54 8.32 -8.56 -4.76
N THR A 55 9.16 -7.65 -4.27
CA THR A 55 9.15 -7.21 -2.87
C THR A 55 7.84 -6.52 -2.52
N TYR A 56 7.31 -5.68 -3.42
CA TYR A 56 5.99 -5.08 -3.25
C TYR A 56 4.90 -6.17 -3.20
N ALA A 57 4.93 -7.10 -4.16
CA ALA A 57 3.91 -8.14 -4.32
C ALA A 57 3.86 -9.15 -3.17
N THR A 58 5.00 -9.54 -2.58
CA THR A 58 5.04 -10.60 -1.54
C THR A 58 5.16 -10.06 -0.12
N THR A 59 5.76 -8.89 0.06
CA THR A 59 6.00 -8.31 1.39
C THR A 59 5.22 -7.03 1.59
N GLY A 60 5.22 -6.14 0.59
CA GLY A 60 4.48 -4.87 0.66
C GLY A 60 2.98 -5.08 0.82
N LEU A 61 2.36 -5.84 -0.08
CA LEU A 61 0.93 -6.13 -0.08
C LEU A 61 0.48 -6.78 1.23
N ARG A 62 1.27 -7.72 1.78
CA ARG A 62 0.98 -8.32 3.10
C ARG A 62 0.69 -7.23 4.14
N TRP A 63 1.59 -6.27 4.28
CA TRP A 63 1.48 -5.25 5.31
C TRP A 63 0.40 -4.21 5.00
N ILE A 64 0.29 -3.80 3.73
CA ILE A 64 -0.70 -2.82 3.26
C ILE A 64 -2.12 -3.35 3.42
N VAL A 65 -2.34 -4.67 3.32
CA VAL A 65 -3.66 -5.28 3.48
C VAL A 65 -3.93 -5.64 4.94
N GLU A 66 -3.10 -6.49 5.55
CA GLU A 66 -3.36 -7.05 6.89
C GLU A 66 -3.51 -5.96 7.95
N THR A 67 -2.62 -4.95 7.91
CA THR A 67 -2.53 -3.96 8.99
C THR A 67 -3.80 -3.08 9.07
N PRO A 68 -4.20 -2.35 8.01
CA PRO A 68 -5.43 -1.56 8.04
C PRO A 68 -6.71 -2.40 8.05
N ALA A 69 -6.70 -3.63 7.52
CA ALA A 69 -7.88 -4.50 7.56
C ALA A 69 -8.29 -4.81 9.01
N ILE A 70 -7.33 -5.14 9.88
CA ILE A 70 -7.58 -5.38 11.31
C ILE A 70 -8.02 -4.11 12.03
N THR A 71 -7.34 -2.98 11.76
CA THR A 71 -7.65 -1.68 12.36
C THR A 71 -9.05 -1.19 12.03
N THR A 72 -9.58 -1.52 10.84
CA THR A 72 -10.88 -1.05 10.33
C THR A 72 -11.97 -2.12 10.32
N ARG A 73 -11.73 -3.20 11.05
CA ARG A 73 -12.66 -4.33 11.21
C ARG A 73 -13.07 -5.00 9.90
N GLU A 74 -12.31 -4.80 8.81
CA GLU A 74 -12.42 -5.56 7.56
C GLU A 74 -12.02 -7.02 7.79
N ALA A 75 -11.09 -7.24 8.73
CA ALA A 75 -10.65 -8.53 9.22
C ALA A 75 -10.63 -8.56 10.76
N GLY A 76 -10.72 -9.77 11.33
CA GLY A 76 -10.51 -10.05 12.75
C GLY A 76 -9.36 -11.04 12.93
N ILE A 77 -8.58 -10.90 14.00
CA ILE A 77 -7.44 -11.79 14.25
C ILE A 77 -7.92 -13.15 14.75
N THR A 78 -7.21 -14.21 14.39
CA THR A 78 -7.50 -15.59 14.82
C THR A 78 -6.27 -16.25 15.47
N THR A 79 -5.29 -15.44 15.86
CA THR A 79 -4.02 -15.85 16.43
C THR A 79 -3.75 -15.18 17.76
N THR A 80 -2.85 -15.77 18.55
CA THR A 80 -2.38 -15.23 19.82
C THR A 80 -1.06 -14.45 19.69
N PHE A 81 -0.65 -14.08 18.48
CA PHE A 81 0.55 -13.28 18.28
C PHE A 81 0.37 -11.86 18.83
N GLN A 82 1.28 -11.46 19.71
CA GLN A 82 1.17 -10.22 20.48
C GLN A 82 0.98 -8.97 19.61
N ASN A 83 1.71 -8.87 18.50
CA ASN A 83 1.59 -7.77 17.54
C ASN A 83 0.20 -7.69 16.91
N MET A 84 -0.47 -8.83 16.68
CA MET A 84 -1.82 -8.88 16.11
C MET A 84 -2.87 -8.51 17.16
N ILE A 85 -2.69 -9.00 18.40
CA ILE A 85 -3.55 -8.64 19.54
C ILE A 85 -3.50 -7.13 19.75
N GLU A 86 -2.31 -6.54 19.86
CA GLU A 86 -2.14 -5.08 20.02
C GLU A 86 -2.79 -4.29 18.89
N LEU A 87 -2.72 -4.81 17.66
CA LEU A 87 -3.31 -4.17 16.49
C LEU A 87 -4.85 -4.23 16.49
N GLU A 88 -5.45 -5.32 16.95
CA GLU A 88 -6.91 -5.45 17.06
C GLU A 88 -7.48 -4.69 18.26
N ASP A 89 -6.78 -4.73 19.40
CA ASP A 89 -7.09 -3.98 20.62
C ASP A 89 -7.03 -2.47 20.33
N GLY A 90 -6.02 -2.04 19.58
CA GLY A 90 -5.86 -0.68 19.09
C GLY A 90 -5.84 0.37 20.20
N GLY A 91 -6.41 1.54 19.92
CA GLY A 91 -6.45 2.64 20.88
C GLY A 91 -5.05 3.10 21.30
N SER A 92 -4.95 3.76 22.46
CA SER A 92 -3.73 4.37 22.99
C SER A 92 -2.62 3.40 23.40
N THR A 93 -2.89 2.10 23.37
CA THR A 93 -1.94 1.07 23.83
C THR A 93 -1.13 0.44 22.70
N LEU A 94 -1.48 0.67 21.43
CA LEU A 94 -0.68 0.19 20.29
C LEU A 94 0.75 0.76 20.36
N PRO A 95 1.78 -0.08 20.58
CA PRO A 95 3.13 0.41 20.81
C PRO A 95 3.86 0.76 19.51
N ASN A 96 4.83 1.69 19.60
CA ASN A 96 5.71 2.04 18.47
C ASN A 96 6.57 0.86 17.97
N PHE A 97 6.75 -0.18 18.77
CA PHE A 97 7.50 -1.39 18.39
C PHE A 97 6.61 -2.49 17.77
N ASN A 98 5.32 -2.22 17.52
CA ASN A 98 4.43 -3.20 16.92
C ASN A 98 4.96 -3.62 15.53
N SER A 99 5.18 -4.93 15.34
CA SER A 99 5.88 -5.44 14.15
C SER A 99 5.09 -5.33 12.85
N ASN A 100 3.75 -5.22 12.89
CA ASN A 100 2.95 -4.94 11.68
C ASN A 100 3.19 -3.50 11.21
N VAL A 101 3.13 -2.53 12.13
CA VAL A 101 3.35 -1.12 11.82
C VAL A 101 4.79 -0.87 11.38
N GLN A 102 5.78 -1.46 12.07
CA GLN A 102 7.19 -1.43 11.67
C GLN A 102 7.38 -2.06 10.28
N GLY A 103 6.76 -3.22 10.04
CA GLY A 103 6.85 -3.93 8.77
C GLY A 103 6.31 -3.12 7.60
N LEU A 104 5.15 -2.48 7.78
CA LEU A 104 4.57 -1.58 6.79
C LEU A 104 5.52 -0.41 6.49
N TRP A 105 5.95 0.32 7.52
CA TRP A 105 6.84 1.49 7.35
C TRP A 105 8.16 1.13 6.66
N ALA A 106 8.89 0.17 7.22
CA ALA A 106 10.23 -0.20 6.75
C ALA A 106 10.20 -0.80 5.34
N THR A 107 9.17 -1.60 5.01
CA THR A 107 9.04 -2.17 3.67
C THR A 107 8.76 -1.09 2.64
N MET A 108 7.88 -0.13 2.93
CA MET A 108 7.59 0.96 2.00
C MET A 108 8.83 1.84 1.77
N LEU A 109 9.58 2.19 2.81
CA LEU A 109 10.83 2.95 2.65
C LEU A 109 11.90 2.18 1.87
N ARG A 110 11.99 0.86 2.04
CA ARG A 110 12.88 0.02 1.22
C ARG A 110 12.50 0.07 -0.26
N LEU A 111 11.21 0.01 -0.57
CA LEU A 111 10.72 0.11 -1.96
C LEU A 111 11.02 1.49 -2.55
N VAL A 112 10.85 2.56 -1.77
CA VAL A 112 11.26 3.93 -2.17
C VAL A 112 12.75 3.95 -2.52
N LYS A 113 13.61 3.37 -1.67
CA LYS A 113 15.05 3.32 -1.92
C LYS A 113 15.40 2.62 -3.23
N ILE A 114 14.89 1.41 -3.42
CA ILE A 114 15.15 0.62 -4.65
C ILE A 114 14.68 1.40 -5.89
N ALA A 115 13.51 2.04 -5.82
CA ALA A 115 12.99 2.84 -6.90
C ALA A 115 13.85 4.09 -7.20
N GLU A 116 14.39 4.75 -6.19
CA GLU A 116 15.32 5.89 -6.36
C GLU A 116 16.62 5.45 -7.01
N ASP A 117 17.16 4.31 -6.61
CA ASP A 117 18.40 3.76 -7.18
C ASP A 117 18.19 3.37 -8.65
N ILE A 118 17.05 2.77 -9.01
CA ILE A 118 16.74 2.48 -10.42
C ILE A 118 16.62 3.76 -11.23
N GLN A 119 15.87 4.76 -10.74
CA GLN A 119 15.69 6.05 -11.43
C GLN A 119 17.02 6.78 -11.64
N THR A 120 17.93 6.70 -10.67
CA THR A 120 19.23 7.36 -10.71
C THR A 120 20.19 6.67 -11.68
N ASN A 121 20.17 5.33 -11.72
CA ASN A 121 21.20 4.57 -12.41
C ASN A 121 20.81 4.06 -13.80
N ALA A 122 19.53 3.78 -14.06
CA ALA A 122 19.09 3.29 -15.39
C ALA A 122 19.53 4.20 -16.55
N PRO A 123 19.44 5.55 -16.45
CA PRO A 123 19.90 6.46 -17.52
C PRO A 123 21.42 6.48 -17.74
N ASN A 124 22.21 5.92 -16.80
CA ASN A 124 23.66 5.86 -16.90
C ASN A 124 24.15 4.54 -17.54
N ILE A 125 23.24 3.61 -17.82
CA ILE A 125 23.53 2.33 -18.47
C ILE A 125 23.11 2.45 -19.94
N THR A 126 23.93 1.94 -20.87
CA THR A 126 23.53 1.87 -22.27
C THR A 126 22.43 0.83 -22.46
N LEU A 127 21.19 1.29 -22.63
CA LEU A 127 20.00 0.47 -22.82
C LEU A 127 19.29 0.84 -24.13
N ASP A 128 18.42 -0.06 -24.61
CA ASP A 128 17.43 0.31 -25.61
C ASP A 128 16.48 1.36 -25.01
N PRO A 129 16.14 2.47 -25.73
CA PRO A 129 15.36 3.57 -25.16
C PRO A 129 14.03 3.16 -24.52
N GLY A 130 13.30 2.20 -25.12
CA GLY A 130 12.05 1.70 -24.55
C GLY A 130 12.26 0.82 -23.30
N THR A 131 13.46 0.29 -23.11
CA THR A 131 13.83 -0.45 -21.90
C THR A 131 14.16 0.52 -20.76
N GLU A 132 14.93 1.57 -21.05
CA GLU A 132 15.23 2.63 -20.08
C GLU A 132 13.94 3.34 -19.62
N SER A 133 13.08 3.75 -20.57
CA SER A 133 11.81 4.42 -20.25
C SER A 133 10.91 3.55 -19.38
N GLY A 134 10.80 2.25 -19.70
CA GLY A 134 10.07 1.27 -18.92
C GLY A 134 10.59 1.12 -17.49
N LEU A 135 11.91 0.98 -17.32
CA LEU A 135 12.55 0.87 -16.00
C LEU A 135 12.30 2.11 -15.13
N VAL A 136 12.47 3.30 -15.69
CA VAL A 136 12.28 4.56 -14.96
C VAL A 136 10.80 4.76 -14.61
N ALA A 137 9.87 4.49 -15.53
CA ALA A 137 8.44 4.62 -15.28
C ALA A 137 7.93 3.58 -14.27
N HIS A 138 8.43 2.34 -14.33
CA HIS A 138 8.14 1.27 -13.37
C HIS A 138 8.62 1.63 -11.96
N ALA A 139 9.86 2.10 -11.83
CA ALA A 139 10.37 2.58 -10.55
C ALA A 139 9.51 3.73 -9.98
N LYS A 140 9.11 4.70 -10.82
CA LYS A 140 8.22 5.79 -10.40
C LYS A 140 6.83 5.30 -9.96
N LEU A 141 6.26 4.30 -10.64
CA LEU A 141 4.99 3.68 -10.23
C LEU A 141 5.10 3.08 -8.82
N PHE A 142 6.09 2.22 -8.57
CA PHE A 142 6.26 1.58 -7.27
C PHE A 142 6.67 2.57 -6.17
N GLN A 143 7.44 3.61 -6.48
CA GLN A 143 7.73 4.69 -5.54
C GLN A 143 6.45 5.43 -5.14
N ALA A 144 5.59 5.78 -6.10
CA ALA A 144 4.31 6.41 -5.86
C ALA A 144 3.39 5.51 -5.01
N MET A 145 3.36 4.21 -5.32
CA MET A 145 2.57 3.23 -4.56
C MET A 145 3.05 3.07 -3.12
N ALA A 146 4.37 3.05 -2.89
CA ALA A 146 4.94 2.97 -1.55
C ALA A 146 4.66 4.23 -0.72
N ILE A 147 4.88 5.42 -1.28
CA ILE A 147 4.61 6.70 -0.60
C ILE A 147 3.12 6.90 -0.38
N GLY A 148 2.29 6.56 -1.36
CA GLY A 148 0.83 6.58 -1.22
C GLY A 148 0.35 5.64 -0.12
N SER A 149 0.97 4.47 0.04
CA SER A 149 0.66 3.55 1.14
C SER A 149 1.07 4.13 2.50
N LEU A 150 2.23 4.77 2.60
CA LEU A 150 2.61 5.50 3.81
C LEU A 150 1.63 6.64 4.13
N ALA A 151 1.25 7.44 3.14
CA ALA A 151 0.35 8.59 3.33
C ALA A 151 -1.09 8.16 3.70
N GLN A 152 -1.51 6.94 3.34
CA GLN A 152 -2.76 6.34 3.80
C GLN A 152 -2.70 5.88 5.27
N ASN A 153 -1.53 5.75 5.89
CA ASN A 153 -1.36 5.10 7.19
C ASN A 153 -0.74 6.00 8.26
N PHE A 154 -0.06 7.08 7.87
CA PHE A 154 0.59 8.06 8.76
C PHE A 154 0.21 9.50 8.40
N GLU A 155 0.24 10.40 9.37
CA GLU A 155 -0.09 11.84 9.16
C GLU A 155 1.00 12.58 8.37
N GLN A 156 2.24 12.14 8.52
CA GLN A 156 3.40 12.66 7.82
C GLN A 156 4.28 11.51 7.34
N VAL A 157 4.99 11.72 6.25
CA VAL A 157 5.78 10.68 5.58
C VAL A 157 7.10 11.23 5.08
N VAL A 158 8.05 10.33 4.87
CA VAL A 158 9.28 10.61 4.13
C VAL A 158 9.06 10.27 2.66
N THR A 159 9.35 11.21 1.76
CA THR A 159 9.20 11.02 0.30
C THR A 159 10.50 10.67 -0.40
N THR A 160 11.64 10.89 0.25
CA THR A 160 12.97 10.65 -0.31
C THR A 160 13.89 10.05 0.73
N THR A 161 14.65 9.03 0.37
CA THR A 161 15.58 8.43 1.33
C THR A 161 16.75 9.35 1.64
N ASN A 162 17.28 9.22 2.87
CA ASN A 162 18.41 10.02 3.31
C ASN A 162 19.41 9.15 4.08
N PRO A 163 20.66 8.98 3.58
CA PRO A 163 21.66 8.13 4.21
C PRO A 163 22.19 8.66 5.54
N ASP A 164 22.01 9.96 5.83
CA ASP A 164 22.43 10.59 7.07
C ASP A 164 21.41 10.42 8.21
N ASN A 165 20.33 9.66 7.97
CA ASN A 165 19.22 9.44 8.90
C ASN A 165 18.59 10.74 9.43
N ASN A 166 18.49 11.78 8.61
CA ASN A 166 17.82 13.03 8.94
C ASN A 166 16.78 13.41 7.86
N ALA A 167 16.10 12.41 7.32
CA ALA A 167 15.06 12.64 6.32
C ALA A 167 13.96 13.56 6.88
N GLU A 168 13.57 14.56 6.10
CA GLU A 168 12.49 15.48 6.45
C GLU A 168 11.13 14.83 6.20
N PHE A 169 10.16 15.14 7.06
CA PHE A 169 8.79 14.67 6.94
C PHE A 169 7.92 15.74 6.26
N VAL A 170 7.02 15.28 5.40
CA VAL A 170 5.98 16.11 4.78
C VAL A 170 4.61 15.59 5.19
N SER A 171 3.60 16.45 5.14
CA SER A 171 2.22 16.01 5.40
C SER A 171 1.79 14.92 4.41
N ARG A 172 0.84 14.07 4.82
CA ARG A 172 0.26 13.03 3.96
C ARG A 172 -0.28 13.57 2.62
N LEU A 173 -0.87 14.77 2.60
CA LEU A 173 -1.38 15.39 1.37
C LEU A 173 -0.23 15.76 0.42
N GLN A 174 0.89 16.25 0.97
CA GLN A 174 2.12 16.45 0.19
C GLN A 174 2.73 15.13 -0.28
N GLY A 175 2.62 14.05 0.52
CA GLY A 175 2.99 12.70 0.12
C GLY A 175 2.18 12.20 -1.09
N PHE A 176 0.86 12.39 -1.09
CA PHE A 176 0.03 12.10 -2.26
C PHE A 176 0.37 12.97 -3.47
N GLN A 177 0.60 14.27 -3.26
CA GLN A 177 1.04 15.15 -4.35
C GLN A 177 2.36 14.68 -4.95
N PHE A 178 3.33 14.28 -4.13
CA PHE A 178 4.58 13.70 -4.61
C PHE A 178 4.33 12.44 -5.44
N ALA A 179 3.46 11.53 -4.97
CA ALA A 179 3.10 10.33 -5.72
C ALA A 179 2.46 10.66 -7.08
N ILE A 180 1.54 11.63 -7.12
CA ILE A 180 0.93 12.14 -8.36
C ILE A 180 1.98 12.68 -9.32
N ASP A 181 2.95 13.45 -8.82
CA ASP A 181 4.03 14.00 -9.64
C ASP A 181 4.90 12.89 -10.25
N ARG A 182 5.21 11.82 -9.48
CA ARG A 182 5.92 10.64 -9.99
C ARG A 182 5.17 9.97 -11.12
N LEU A 183 3.87 9.79 -10.96
CA LEU A 183 3.04 9.14 -11.95
C LEU A 183 2.84 9.99 -13.21
N ASN A 184 2.72 11.31 -13.08
CA ASN A 184 2.67 12.24 -14.21
C ASN A 184 3.96 12.19 -15.04
N GLU A 185 5.12 12.18 -14.38
CA GLU A 185 6.40 12.01 -15.08
C GLU A 185 6.52 10.64 -15.75
N ALA A 186 6.10 9.57 -15.06
CA ALA A 186 6.11 8.22 -15.62
C ALA A 186 5.25 8.11 -16.88
N GLU A 187 4.03 8.65 -16.86
CA GLU A 187 3.16 8.69 -18.03
C GLU A 187 3.75 9.52 -19.18
N ALA A 188 4.35 10.67 -18.87
CA ALA A 188 5.02 11.51 -19.88
C ALA A 188 6.20 10.78 -20.53
N ILE A 189 7.01 10.06 -19.74
CA ILE A 189 8.12 9.23 -20.22
C ILE A 189 7.61 8.16 -21.20
N LEU A 190 6.56 7.43 -20.83
CA LEU A 190 6.00 6.35 -21.67
C LEU A 190 5.28 6.87 -22.91
N THR A 191 4.69 8.07 -22.83
CA THR A 191 4.08 8.71 -24.00
C THR A 191 5.15 9.13 -25.01
N ALA A 192 6.30 9.61 -24.55
CA ALA A 192 7.41 9.99 -25.42
C ALA A 192 8.14 8.76 -25.97
N THR A 193 8.37 7.75 -25.14
CA THR A 193 9.07 6.51 -25.51
C THR A 193 8.36 5.31 -24.87
N PRO A 194 7.48 4.63 -25.63
CA PRO A 194 6.78 3.45 -25.15
C PRO A 194 7.74 2.34 -24.70
N VAL A 195 7.26 1.47 -23.82
CA VAL A 195 8.06 0.33 -23.33
C VAL A 195 8.48 -0.59 -24.46
N SER A 196 9.69 -1.14 -24.37
CA SER A 196 10.17 -2.15 -25.32
C SER A 196 9.64 -3.54 -25.01
N ASN A 197 9.65 -4.43 -26.01
CA ASN A 197 9.39 -5.86 -25.78
C ASN A 197 10.42 -6.48 -24.82
N SER A 198 11.66 -5.98 -24.79
CA SER A 198 12.68 -6.44 -23.86
C SER A 198 12.26 -6.15 -22.42
N PHE A 199 11.76 -4.94 -22.13
CA PHE A 199 11.25 -4.59 -20.81
C PHE A 199 10.06 -5.47 -20.44
N THR A 200 9.04 -5.55 -21.30
CA THR A 200 7.82 -6.32 -21.01
C THR A 200 8.14 -7.79 -20.74
N SER A 201 9.01 -8.42 -21.54
CA SER A 201 9.33 -9.85 -21.39
C SER A 201 10.27 -10.20 -20.23
N GLN A 202 11.03 -9.24 -19.70
CA GLN A 202 12.01 -9.49 -18.63
C GLN A 202 11.61 -8.90 -17.27
N VAL A 203 10.79 -7.83 -17.26
CA VAL A 203 10.41 -7.12 -16.04
C VAL A 203 8.97 -7.44 -15.64
N THR A 204 8.00 -7.08 -16.47
CA THR A 204 6.58 -7.27 -16.14
C THR A 204 6.05 -8.65 -16.49
N LEU A 205 6.79 -9.39 -17.33
CA LEU A 205 6.40 -10.68 -17.92
C LEU A 205 5.06 -10.63 -18.67
N GLY A 206 4.63 -9.43 -19.09
CA GLY A 206 3.30 -9.20 -19.67
C GLY A 206 2.14 -9.17 -18.66
N ASN A 207 2.41 -9.32 -17.36
CA ASN A 207 1.39 -9.34 -16.32
C ASN A 207 0.95 -7.95 -15.86
N ILE A 208 1.72 -6.90 -16.18
CA ILE A 208 1.41 -5.52 -15.81
C ILE A 208 1.41 -4.66 -17.06
N ASP A 209 0.24 -4.09 -17.37
CA ASP A 209 0.12 -2.94 -18.27
C ASP A 209 0.60 -1.70 -17.51
N LEU A 210 1.85 -1.32 -17.76
CA LEU A 210 2.50 -0.26 -17.00
C LEU A 210 1.80 1.09 -17.16
N LEU A 211 1.36 1.44 -18.37
CA LEU A 211 0.71 2.73 -18.62
C LEU A 211 -0.67 2.77 -17.97
N ASN A 212 -1.46 1.69 -18.11
CA ASN A 212 -2.79 1.63 -17.51
C ASN A 212 -2.72 1.66 -15.97
N SER A 213 -1.74 0.95 -15.39
CA SER A 213 -1.47 0.96 -13.95
C SER A 213 -1.11 2.34 -13.42
N ILE A 214 -0.29 3.09 -14.17
CA ILE A 214 0.06 4.48 -13.82
C ILE A 214 -1.19 5.37 -13.80
N ARG A 215 -2.07 5.23 -14.79
CA ARG A 215 -3.32 6.01 -14.87
C ARG A 215 -4.30 5.66 -13.75
N ALA A 216 -4.44 4.37 -13.42
CA ALA A 216 -5.25 3.92 -12.28
C ALA A 216 -4.73 4.51 -10.95
N MET A 217 -3.42 4.46 -10.71
CA MET A 217 -2.83 5.07 -9.51
C MET A 217 -2.96 6.60 -9.50
N LYS A 218 -2.90 7.26 -10.67
CA LYS A 218 -3.16 8.70 -10.77
C LYS A 218 -4.58 9.03 -10.35
N ALA A 219 -5.57 8.26 -10.81
CA ALA A 219 -6.96 8.45 -10.41
C ALA A 219 -7.11 8.32 -8.88
N ARG A 220 -6.57 7.25 -8.31
CA ARG A 220 -6.60 6.97 -6.86
C ARG A 220 -5.99 8.11 -6.04
N TYR A 221 -4.75 8.52 -6.35
CA TYR A 221 -4.08 9.53 -5.53
C TYR A 221 -4.61 10.94 -5.75
N ASN A 222 -5.11 11.27 -6.95
CA ASN A 222 -5.83 12.53 -7.13
C ASN A 222 -7.12 12.55 -6.30
N LEU A 223 -7.86 11.44 -6.21
CA LEU A 223 -9.02 11.35 -5.32
C LEU A 223 -8.62 11.59 -3.85
N PHE A 224 -7.57 10.91 -3.38
CA PHE A 224 -7.12 11.03 -1.99
C PHE A 224 -6.55 12.42 -1.66
N ALA A 225 -5.96 13.11 -2.65
CA ALA A 225 -5.50 14.50 -2.52
C ALA A 225 -6.63 15.54 -2.62
N GLY A 226 -7.86 15.14 -2.97
CA GLY A 226 -8.99 16.05 -3.17
C GLY A 226 -8.99 16.76 -4.55
N ASN A 227 -8.18 16.28 -5.49
CA ASN A 227 -8.08 16.80 -6.85
C ASN A 227 -9.16 16.16 -7.75
N TYR A 228 -10.43 16.40 -7.46
CA TYR A 228 -11.55 15.63 -8.02
C TYR A 228 -11.63 15.65 -9.56
N GLU A 229 -11.46 16.80 -10.21
CA GLU A 229 -11.47 16.89 -11.68
C GLU A 229 -10.31 16.11 -12.33
N ALA A 230 -9.13 16.15 -11.71
CA ALA A 230 -7.98 15.38 -12.16
C ALA A 230 -8.18 13.88 -11.92
N ALA A 231 -8.85 13.50 -10.82
CA ALA A 231 -9.21 12.11 -10.54
C ALA A 231 -10.16 11.56 -11.61
N ILE A 232 -11.22 12.31 -11.95
CA ILE A 232 -12.17 11.94 -13.03
C ILE A 232 -11.44 11.82 -14.36
N SER A 233 -10.58 12.78 -14.70
CA SER A 233 -9.83 12.76 -15.96
C SER A 233 -8.89 11.56 -16.06
N ALA A 234 -8.20 11.22 -14.96
CA ALA A 234 -7.32 10.07 -14.91
C ALA A 234 -8.11 8.75 -14.95
N ALA A 235 -9.22 8.63 -14.22
CA ALA A 235 -10.07 7.44 -14.23
C ALA A 235 -10.63 7.15 -15.63
N ASN A 236 -11.11 8.17 -16.35
CA ASN A 236 -11.58 8.03 -17.73
C ASN A 236 -10.48 7.65 -18.74
N SER A 237 -9.19 7.79 -18.37
CA SER A 237 -8.07 7.44 -19.24
C SER A 237 -7.62 5.98 -19.09
N VAL A 238 -8.16 5.27 -18.10
CA VAL A 238 -7.89 3.86 -17.84
C VAL A 238 -8.73 3.01 -18.79
N ASP A 239 -8.07 2.07 -19.47
CA ASP A 239 -8.73 0.99 -20.19
C ASP A 239 -9.22 -0.05 -19.16
N GLN A 240 -10.52 -0.08 -18.91
CA GLN A 240 -11.11 -0.99 -17.92
C GLN A 240 -11.09 -2.47 -18.38
N SER A 241 -10.78 -2.76 -19.65
CA SER A 241 -10.59 -4.14 -20.13
C SER A 241 -9.18 -4.70 -19.88
N SER A 242 -8.22 -3.82 -19.56
CA SER A 242 -6.84 -4.18 -19.25
C SER A 242 -6.69 -4.51 -17.77
N VAL A 243 -5.98 -5.59 -17.46
CA VAL A 243 -5.71 -6.04 -16.09
C VAL A 243 -4.21 -6.05 -15.82
N SER A 244 -3.84 -5.67 -14.60
CA SER A 244 -2.47 -5.75 -14.11
C SER A 244 -2.44 -6.61 -12.86
N LEU A 245 -1.66 -7.70 -12.90
CA LEU A 245 -1.65 -8.74 -11.89
C LEU A 245 -0.25 -8.90 -11.28
N PHE A 246 -0.22 -9.01 -9.96
CA PHE A 246 0.90 -9.62 -9.26
C PHE A 246 0.71 -11.13 -9.29
N VAL A 247 1.65 -11.82 -9.94
CA VAL A 247 1.61 -13.27 -10.15
C VAL A 247 2.55 -13.96 -9.16
N TYR A 248 2.13 -15.12 -8.68
CA TYR A 248 2.78 -15.89 -7.62
C TYR A 248 3.11 -17.31 -8.09
N ASP A 249 4.06 -17.94 -7.41
CA ASP A 249 4.53 -19.30 -7.70
C ASP A 249 4.85 -20.05 -6.40
N SER A 250 5.28 -21.31 -6.51
CA SER A 250 5.57 -22.16 -5.34
C SER A 250 6.65 -21.64 -4.38
N GLN A 251 7.47 -20.68 -4.78
CA GLN A 251 8.50 -20.03 -3.98
C GLN A 251 8.05 -18.65 -3.51
N ASN A 252 7.32 -17.94 -4.35
CA ASN A 252 6.76 -16.62 -4.09
C ASN A 252 5.25 -16.72 -3.96
N LEU A 253 4.78 -17.15 -2.80
CA LEU A 253 3.36 -17.39 -2.56
C LEU A 253 2.58 -16.07 -2.49
N ASN A 254 1.28 -16.16 -2.79
CA ASN A 254 0.30 -15.12 -2.49
C ASN A 254 0.40 -14.74 -1.00
N PRO A 255 0.69 -13.47 -0.69
CA PRO A 255 1.03 -13.07 0.67
C PRO A 255 -0.16 -13.09 1.61
N ILE A 256 -1.39 -12.99 1.12
CA ILE A 256 -2.61 -12.97 1.95
C ILE A 256 -3.05 -14.41 2.22
N TRP A 257 -3.04 -15.27 1.20
CA TRP A 257 -3.18 -16.71 1.38
C TRP A 257 -2.18 -17.23 2.43
N GLY A 258 -0.93 -16.79 2.35
CA GLY A 258 0.12 -17.17 3.30
C GLY A 258 -0.15 -16.76 4.75
N ARG A 259 -1.09 -15.84 5.00
CA ARG A 259 -1.48 -15.39 6.34
C ARG A 259 -2.76 -16.02 6.84
N VAL A 260 -3.61 -16.51 5.95
CA VAL A 260 -4.93 -17.05 6.27
C VAL A 260 -4.93 -18.58 6.22
N TYR A 261 -4.24 -19.18 5.25
CA TYR A 261 -4.32 -20.63 5.01
C TYR A 261 -3.06 -21.42 5.32
N LEU A 262 -1.88 -20.79 5.20
CA LEU A 262 -0.62 -21.52 5.36
C LEU A 262 -0.52 -22.18 6.75
N ASN A 263 -0.22 -23.49 6.75
CA ASN A 263 -0.10 -24.34 7.93
C ASN A 263 -1.38 -24.54 8.76
N ASP A 264 -2.57 -24.33 8.18
CA ASP A 264 -3.87 -24.48 8.87
C ASP A 264 -3.96 -23.65 10.17
N SER A 265 -3.28 -22.50 10.20
CA SER A 265 -3.18 -21.62 11.38
C SER A 265 -3.38 -20.16 10.94
N PRO A 266 -4.62 -19.72 10.67
CA PRO A 266 -4.91 -18.36 10.21
C PRO A 266 -4.44 -17.32 11.22
N ASN A 267 -3.76 -16.27 10.75
CA ASN A 267 -3.42 -15.11 11.56
C ASN A 267 -4.61 -14.16 11.71
N PHE A 268 -5.40 -14.04 10.65
CA PHE A 268 -6.64 -13.31 10.62
C PHE A 268 -7.61 -14.00 9.67
N LYS A 269 -8.88 -13.67 9.83
CA LYS A 269 -9.95 -14.02 8.89
C LYS A 269 -10.77 -12.77 8.53
N PRO A 270 -11.36 -12.73 7.33
CA PRO A 270 -12.26 -11.66 6.93
C PRO A 270 -13.46 -11.62 7.87
N ARG A 271 -14.04 -10.44 8.01
CA ARG A 271 -15.26 -10.23 8.79
C ARG A 271 -16.48 -10.31 7.88
N ASP A 272 -17.61 -10.73 8.43
CA ASP A 272 -18.91 -10.67 7.76
C ASP A 272 -19.14 -9.30 7.13
N SER A 273 -19.81 -9.28 5.98
CA SER A 273 -20.17 -8.04 5.27
C SER A 273 -18.97 -7.10 5.04
N PHE A 274 -17.78 -7.65 4.80
CA PHE A 274 -16.55 -6.89 4.56
C PHE A 274 -16.15 -5.98 5.73
N GLY A 275 -16.61 -6.31 6.94
CA GLY A 275 -16.41 -5.50 8.14
C GLY A 275 -17.34 -4.31 8.29
N LEU A 276 -18.32 -4.15 7.41
CA LEU A 276 -19.31 -3.08 7.52
C LEU A 276 -20.27 -3.33 8.69
N PRO A 277 -20.67 -2.30 9.44
CA PRO A 277 -21.76 -2.41 10.41
C PRO A 277 -23.08 -2.80 9.76
N GLU A 278 -23.95 -3.47 10.54
CA GLU A 278 -25.30 -3.87 10.11
C GLU A 278 -26.13 -2.71 9.52
N SER A 279 -25.87 -1.47 9.95
CA SER A 279 -26.57 -0.28 9.45
C SER A 279 -26.41 -0.02 7.95
N PHE A 280 -25.38 -0.59 7.31
CA PHE A 280 -25.20 -0.51 5.86
C PHE A 280 -26.13 -1.41 5.06
N ASN A 281 -26.75 -2.42 5.69
CA ASN A 281 -27.67 -3.36 5.04
C ASN A 281 -27.14 -3.85 3.68
N LEU A 282 -25.99 -4.52 3.69
CA LEU A 282 -25.41 -5.10 2.47
C LEU A 282 -26.41 -6.08 1.85
N ASP A 283 -26.63 -5.98 0.53
CA ASP A 283 -27.58 -6.85 -0.16
C ASP A 283 -27.14 -8.31 -0.05
N ALA A 284 -28.07 -9.20 0.28
CA ALA A 284 -27.78 -10.62 0.38
C ALA A 284 -27.44 -11.25 -0.98
N GLN A 285 -27.84 -10.60 -2.08
CA GLN A 285 -27.58 -11.02 -3.46
C GLN A 285 -26.33 -10.36 -4.07
N ASP A 286 -25.58 -9.55 -3.30
CA ASP A 286 -24.33 -8.96 -3.79
C ASP A 286 -23.33 -10.06 -4.14
N GLY A 287 -23.04 -10.21 -5.44
CA GLY A 287 -22.21 -11.29 -5.97
C GLY A 287 -20.77 -11.29 -5.44
N ARG A 288 -20.28 -10.14 -4.96
CA ARG A 288 -18.93 -10.00 -4.39
C ARG A 288 -18.79 -10.75 -3.07
N LYS A 289 -19.90 -11.03 -2.37
CA LYS A 289 -19.87 -11.86 -1.17
C LYS A 289 -19.42 -13.27 -1.51
N GLU A 290 -20.00 -13.89 -2.54
CA GLU A 290 -19.59 -15.23 -2.98
C GLU A 290 -18.20 -15.22 -3.62
N PHE A 291 -17.81 -14.12 -4.26
CA PHE A 291 -16.46 -13.98 -4.80
C PHE A 291 -15.37 -13.97 -3.71
N TYR A 292 -15.56 -13.19 -2.63
CA TYR A 292 -14.52 -12.96 -1.62
C TYR A 292 -14.66 -13.80 -0.34
N LEU A 293 -15.86 -14.27 0.00
CA LEU A 293 -16.16 -14.83 1.31
C LEU A 293 -16.73 -16.24 1.19
N ILE A 294 -16.21 -17.15 2.02
CA ILE A 294 -16.75 -18.49 2.22
C ILE A 294 -17.47 -18.47 3.58
N PRO A 295 -18.79 -18.76 3.62
CA PRO A 295 -19.56 -18.72 4.86
C PRO A 295 -18.96 -19.54 6.00
N LEU A 296 -18.77 -18.92 7.16
CA LEU A 296 -18.29 -19.52 8.39
C LEU A 296 -19.07 -18.96 9.59
N ASP A 297 -19.83 -19.82 10.29
CA ASP A 297 -20.59 -19.41 11.48
C ASP A 297 -19.71 -19.46 12.74
N GLU A 298 -18.64 -18.67 12.75
CA GLU A 298 -17.69 -18.58 13.85
C GLU A 298 -17.45 -17.12 14.28
N THR A 299 -16.96 -16.96 15.51
CA THR A 299 -16.45 -15.67 15.97
C THR A 299 -14.98 -15.81 16.33
N ASN A 300 -14.24 -14.74 16.14
CA ASN A 300 -12.88 -14.66 16.62
C ASN A 300 -12.82 -14.59 18.15
N GLN A 301 -11.61 -14.61 18.71
CA GLN A 301 -11.39 -14.58 20.17
C GLN A 301 -12.00 -13.37 20.90
N ASN A 302 -12.30 -12.30 20.17
CA ASN A 302 -12.88 -11.06 20.69
C ASN A 302 -14.38 -10.91 20.35
N GLY A 303 -15.01 -11.98 19.88
CA GLY A 303 -16.45 -12.04 19.60
C GLY A 303 -16.87 -11.39 18.29
N LEU A 304 -15.93 -11.16 17.37
CA LEU A 304 -16.21 -10.67 16.04
C LEU A 304 -16.58 -11.84 15.10
N PRO A 305 -17.80 -11.92 14.54
CA PRO A 305 -18.12 -12.79 13.39
C PRO A 305 -17.07 -12.79 12.26
N ILE A 306 -16.66 -13.97 11.80
CA ILE A 306 -15.61 -14.12 10.78
C ILE A 306 -16.03 -15.12 9.72
N GLU A 307 -15.58 -14.87 8.50
CA GLU A 307 -15.78 -15.72 7.32
C GLU A 307 -14.45 -16.40 6.93
N ASP A 308 -14.45 -17.35 5.99
CA ASP A 308 -13.24 -17.76 5.27
C ASP A 308 -13.05 -16.93 3.97
N LEU A 309 -11.86 -16.95 3.37
CA LEU A 309 -11.56 -16.18 2.16
C LEU A 309 -11.72 -17.00 0.88
N ALA A 310 -12.25 -16.36 -0.16
CA ALA A 310 -12.28 -16.86 -1.54
C ALA A 310 -11.53 -15.89 -2.49
N GLY A 311 -11.68 -16.11 -3.79
CA GLY A 311 -11.26 -15.18 -4.83
C GLY A 311 -9.74 -15.09 -4.94
N PHE A 312 -9.19 -13.88 -4.90
CA PHE A 312 -7.74 -13.66 -5.04
C PHE A 312 -6.88 -14.24 -3.92
N PHE A 313 -7.45 -14.90 -2.90
CA PHE A 313 -6.75 -15.19 -1.64
C PHE A 313 -6.85 -16.65 -1.17
N ASP A 314 -7.56 -17.53 -1.89
CA ASP A 314 -7.84 -18.91 -1.45
C ASP A 314 -6.89 -19.97 -2.03
N ILE A 315 -6.11 -19.61 -3.05
CA ILE A 315 -5.03 -20.42 -3.62
C ILE A 315 -3.67 -19.73 -3.41
N ASN A 316 -2.66 -20.54 -3.06
CA ASN A 316 -1.32 -20.05 -2.73
C ASN A 316 -0.57 -19.39 -3.89
N THR A 317 -1.01 -19.60 -5.12
CA THR A 317 -0.48 -18.98 -6.34
C THR A 317 -1.48 -18.07 -7.04
N GLU A 318 -2.65 -17.81 -6.44
CA GLU A 318 -3.65 -16.93 -7.04
C GLU A 318 -3.11 -15.52 -7.17
N SER A 319 -3.32 -14.89 -8.32
CA SER A 319 -2.80 -13.55 -8.58
C SER A 319 -3.60 -12.49 -7.83
N ILE A 320 -2.92 -11.42 -7.41
CA ILE A 320 -3.57 -10.26 -6.78
C ILE A 320 -3.54 -9.09 -7.77
N PRO A 321 -4.66 -8.44 -8.06
CA PRO A 321 -4.68 -7.29 -8.95
C PRO A 321 -3.98 -6.06 -8.35
N LEU A 322 -3.29 -5.29 -9.20
CA LEU A 322 -2.69 -4.00 -8.82
C LEU A 322 -3.76 -2.93 -8.59
N TYR A 323 -4.81 -2.96 -9.40
CA TYR A 323 -6.05 -2.20 -9.28
C TYR A 323 -7.20 -3.06 -9.78
N ILE A 324 -8.41 -2.78 -9.30
CA ILE A 324 -9.64 -3.37 -9.79
C ILE A 324 -10.25 -2.38 -10.79
N PRO A 325 -10.64 -2.79 -12.01
CA PRO A 325 -11.17 -1.87 -13.02
C PRO A 325 -12.29 -0.96 -12.50
N ASP A 326 -13.23 -1.53 -11.76
CA ASP A 326 -14.37 -0.84 -11.19
C ASP A 326 -14.04 0.18 -10.09
N GLU A 327 -12.81 0.18 -9.59
CA GLU A 327 -12.29 1.28 -8.78
C GLU A 327 -12.43 2.63 -9.53
N MET A 328 -12.25 2.63 -10.85
CA MET A 328 -12.33 3.85 -11.66
C MET A 328 -13.73 4.43 -11.66
N ASN A 329 -14.76 3.60 -11.79
CA ASN A 329 -16.15 4.00 -11.73
C ASN A 329 -16.51 4.53 -10.32
N LEU A 330 -16.01 3.88 -9.25
CA LEU A 330 -16.16 4.37 -7.88
C LEU A 330 -15.43 5.71 -7.64
N ILE A 331 -14.25 5.92 -8.23
CA ILE A 331 -13.52 7.20 -8.17
C ILE A 331 -14.32 8.29 -8.88
N ILE A 332 -14.83 8.01 -10.09
CA ILE A 332 -15.64 8.96 -10.86
C ILE A 332 -16.90 9.31 -10.08
N ALA A 333 -17.60 8.32 -9.52
CA ALA A 333 -18.81 8.53 -8.73
C ALA A 333 -18.55 9.47 -7.55
N GLU A 334 -17.50 9.16 -6.78
CA GLU A 334 -17.17 9.93 -5.60
C GLU A 334 -16.68 11.36 -5.92
N ALA A 335 -15.81 11.49 -6.91
CA ALA A 335 -15.26 12.78 -7.31
C ALA A 335 -16.36 13.71 -7.86
N ASN A 336 -17.36 13.19 -8.56
CA ASN A 336 -18.50 13.98 -9.03
C ASN A 336 -19.35 14.54 -7.88
N LEU A 337 -19.47 13.83 -6.76
CA LEU A 337 -20.14 14.36 -5.56
C LEU A 337 -19.31 15.40 -4.81
N ARG A 338 -17.97 15.27 -4.83
CA ARG A 338 -17.09 16.12 -4.02
C ARG A 338 -16.54 17.34 -4.75
N LYS A 339 -16.59 17.36 -6.08
CA LYS A 339 -16.19 18.52 -6.89
C LYS A 339 -17.16 19.70 -6.70
N SER A 340 -16.77 20.88 -7.19
CA SER A 340 -17.59 22.09 -7.13
C SER A 340 -17.74 22.68 -8.53
N PRO A 341 -18.96 22.75 -9.12
CA PRO A 341 -20.23 22.33 -8.53
C PRO A 341 -20.38 20.80 -8.45
N GLU A 342 -21.10 20.33 -7.42
CA GLU A 342 -21.49 18.92 -7.25
C GLU A 342 -22.36 18.43 -8.42
N ASP A 343 -22.17 17.18 -8.83
CA ASP A 343 -22.89 16.52 -9.92
C ASP A 343 -23.42 15.15 -9.49
N ILE A 344 -24.63 15.13 -8.92
CA ILE A 344 -25.26 13.93 -8.36
C ILE A 344 -25.63 12.93 -9.47
N ASP A 345 -26.12 13.41 -10.62
CA ASP A 345 -26.56 12.55 -11.72
C ASP A 345 -25.38 11.78 -12.33
N ALA A 346 -24.24 12.46 -12.55
CA ALA A 346 -23.02 11.80 -13.02
C ALA A 346 -22.49 10.81 -11.97
N ALA A 347 -22.62 11.13 -10.68
CA ALA A 347 -22.20 10.24 -9.61
C ALA A 347 -23.03 8.95 -9.55
N ILE A 348 -24.35 9.06 -9.64
CA ILE A 348 -25.26 7.90 -9.68
C ILE A 348 -25.02 7.07 -10.94
N SER A 349 -24.79 7.72 -12.09
CA SER A 349 -24.50 7.01 -13.34
C SER A 349 -23.24 6.14 -13.20
N ALA A 350 -22.13 6.70 -12.71
CA ALA A 350 -20.91 5.94 -12.50
C ALA A 350 -21.02 4.87 -11.40
N LEU A 351 -21.80 5.13 -10.34
CA LEU A 351 -22.11 4.12 -9.32
C LEU A 351 -22.91 2.94 -9.89
N ASN A 352 -23.82 3.20 -10.82
CA ASN A 352 -24.64 2.17 -11.45
C ASN A 352 -23.83 1.24 -12.37
N GLU A 353 -22.74 1.72 -12.97
CA GLU A 353 -21.80 0.85 -13.70
C GLU A 353 -21.29 -0.25 -12.76
N VAL A 354 -20.87 0.10 -11.54
CA VAL A 354 -20.40 -0.88 -10.53
C VAL A 354 -21.51 -1.76 -9.98
N LEU A 355 -22.68 -1.17 -9.66
CA LEU A 355 -23.79 -1.94 -9.09
C LEU A 355 -24.31 -3.00 -10.06
N THR A 356 -24.37 -2.69 -11.34
CA THR A 356 -24.97 -3.56 -12.35
C THR A 356 -23.98 -4.46 -13.07
N ASP A 357 -22.68 -4.34 -12.76
CA ASP A 357 -21.65 -5.14 -13.39
C ASP A 357 -21.88 -6.64 -13.16
N SER A 358 -21.70 -7.39 -14.24
CA SER A 358 -21.87 -8.84 -14.35
C SER A 358 -20.79 -9.52 -15.20
N ASP A 359 -19.86 -8.76 -15.79
CA ASP A 359 -18.78 -9.29 -16.61
C ASP A 359 -17.40 -8.62 -16.42
N ASP A 360 -17.10 -8.17 -15.20
CA ASP A 360 -15.78 -7.62 -14.82
C ASP A 360 -14.62 -8.57 -15.25
N PRO A 361 -13.53 -8.05 -15.84
CA PRO A 361 -12.39 -8.85 -16.30
C PRO A 361 -11.69 -9.69 -15.23
N LEU A 362 -11.84 -9.34 -13.95
CA LEU A 362 -11.31 -10.09 -12.81
C LEU A 362 -12.39 -10.94 -12.11
N GLY A 363 -13.64 -10.86 -12.57
CA GLY A 363 -14.77 -11.60 -12.01
C GLY A 363 -15.39 -10.95 -10.77
N VAL A 364 -14.97 -9.75 -10.38
CA VAL A 364 -15.53 -9.04 -9.22
C VAL A 364 -16.81 -8.33 -9.65
N ASN A 365 -17.97 -8.97 -9.42
CA ASN A 365 -19.24 -8.50 -9.95
C ASN A 365 -20.28 -8.29 -8.85
N ALA A 366 -20.85 -7.09 -8.75
CA ALA A 366 -21.93 -6.82 -7.81
C ALA A 366 -23.23 -7.54 -8.18
N ASN A 367 -23.60 -7.57 -9.47
CA ASN A 367 -24.85 -8.15 -9.99
C ASN A 367 -26.14 -7.63 -9.30
N LEU A 368 -26.15 -6.36 -8.93
CA LEU A 368 -27.26 -5.71 -8.23
C LEU A 368 -28.14 -4.89 -9.18
N SER A 369 -29.29 -4.44 -8.65
CA SER A 369 -30.09 -3.43 -9.33
C SER A 369 -29.43 -2.05 -9.25
N PRO A 370 -29.71 -1.14 -10.21
CA PRO A 370 -29.30 0.25 -10.13
C PRO A 370 -29.73 0.92 -8.81
N TYR A 371 -28.98 1.92 -8.38
CA TYR A 371 -29.27 2.71 -7.20
C TYR A 371 -30.70 3.29 -7.25
N SER A 372 -31.49 2.97 -6.23
CA SER A 372 -32.87 3.43 -6.09
C SER A 372 -33.11 4.21 -4.78
N GLY A 373 -32.03 4.65 -4.13
CA GLY A 373 -32.09 5.40 -2.89
C GLY A 373 -32.33 6.91 -3.11
N PRO A 374 -32.32 7.71 -2.03
CA PRO A 374 -32.46 9.16 -2.15
C PRO A 374 -31.31 9.80 -2.95
N GLU A 375 -31.64 10.63 -3.93
CA GLU A 375 -30.67 11.37 -4.76
C GLU A 375 -30.13 12.61 -4.02
N THR A 376 -29.46 12.36 -2.89
CA THR A 376 -28.78 13.39 -2.10
C THR A 376 -27.31 13.03 -1.96
N ALA A 377 -26.43 14.03 -1.96
CA ALA A 377 -24.99 13.84 -1.81
C ALA A 377 -24.60 12.86 -0.69
N ASN A 378 -25.20 13.02 0.49
CA ASN A 378 -24.91 12.16 1.64
C ASN A 378 -25.37 10.71 1.43
N ALA A 379 -26.57 10.50 0.86
CA ALA A 379 -27.08 9.15 0.64
C ALA A 379 -26.27 8.41 -0.45
N VAL A 380 -25.91 9.10 -1.52
CA VAL A 380 -25.07 8.53 -2.59
C VAL A 380 -23.64 8.30 -2.10
N LEU A 381 -23.05 9.21 -1.30
CA LEU A 381 -21.72 8.99 -0.69
C LEU A 381 -21.70 7.76 0.23
N MET A 382 -22.76 7.51 1.01
CA MET A 382 -22.81 6.30 1.84
C MET A 382 -22.94 5.03 1.00
N GLU A 383 -23.67 5.08 -0.10
CA GLU A 383 -23.75 3.97 -1.04
C GLU A 383 -22.41 3.71 -1.75
N ILE A 384 -21.71 4.77 -2.15
CA ILE A 384 -20.35 4.66 -2.71
C ILE A 384 -19.40 4.05 -1.68
N TYR A 385 -19.42 4.48 -0.41
CA TYR A 385 -18.59 3.86 0.63
C TYR A 385 -18.88 2.37 0.79
N LYS A 386 -20.17 1.98 0.81
CA LYS A 386 -20.59 0.57 0.89
C LYS A 386 -19.99 -0.25 -0.25
N ASN A 387 -20.11 0.26 -1.48
CA ASN A 387 -19.59 -0.43 -2.66
C ASN A 387 -18.06 -0.41 -2.72
N ARG A 388 -17.38 0.66 -2.27
CA ARG A 388 -15.91 0.66 -2.13
C ARG A 388 -15.42 -0.42 -1.18
N ARG A 389 -16.14 -0.68 -0.09
CA ARG A 389 -15.79 -1.74 0.88
C ARG A 389 -16.00 -3.15 0.35
N ALA A 390 -16.97 -3.36 -0.53
CA ALA A 390 -17.21 -4.65 -1.18
C ALA A 390 -16.29 -4.88 -2.39
N GLU A 391 -16.16 -3.87 -3.26
CA GLU A 391 -15.38 -3.93 -4.49
C GLU A 391 -13.88 -4.04 -4.20
N LEU A 392 -13.38 -3.16 -3.33
CA LEU A 392 -11.96 -3.00 -3.04
C LEU A 392 -11.56 -3.77 -1.77
N PHE A 393 -12.27 -4.84 -1.46
CA PHE A 393 -12.06 -5.64 -0.27
C PHE A 393 -10.62 -6.16 -0.18
N LEU A 394 -9.98 -5.94 0.96
CA LEU A 394 -8.58 -6.35 1.20
C LEU A 394 -7.56 -5.80 0.17
N THR A 395 -7.81 -4.60 -0.35
CA THR A 395 -6.82 -3.85 -1.18
C THR A 395 -6.01 -2.83 -0.37
N GLY A 396 -6.24 -2.74 0.94
CA GLY A 396 -5.53 -1.85 1.86
C GLY A 396 -6.05 -0.40 1.90
N MET A 397 -7.18 -0.10 1.28
CA MET A 397 -7.78 1.25 1.25
C MET A 397 -8.76 1.52 2.40
N SER A 398 -9.13 0.49 3.14
CA SER A 398 -10.21 0.54 4.14
C SER A 398 -10.02 1.63 5.20
N LEU A 399 -8.78 1.89 5.61
CA LEU A 399 -8.44 2.90 6.61
C LEU A 399 -8.48 4.34 6.04
N GLU A 400 -8.04 4.54 4.80
CA GLU A 400 -8.20 5.85 4.13
C GLU A 400 -9.66 6.17 3.87
N ASP A 401 -10.41 5.20 3.36
CA ASP A 401 -11.82 5.37 3.05
C ASP A 401 -12.63 5.64 4.32
N SER A 402 -12.36 4.92 5.41
CA SER A 402 -13.02 5.16 6.70
C SER A 402 -12.88 6.63 7.14
N ARG A 403 -11.68 7.22 7.04
CA ARG A 403 -11.47 8.64 7.37
C ARG A 403 -12.14 9.58 6.37
N ARG A 404 -11.92 9.36 5.07
CA ARG A 404 -12.35 10.27 3.99
C ARG A 404 -13.88 10.33 3.83
N PHE A 405 -14.58 9.24 4.18
CA PHE A 405 -16.04 9.19 4.25
C PHE A 405 -16.61 9.62 5.61
N ASN A 406 -15.79 10.19 6.50
CA ASN A 406 -16.20 10.66 7.82
C ASN A 406 -16.90 9.57 8.64
N ARG A 407 -16.46 8.31 8.51
CA ARG A 407 -16.92 7.24 9.39
C ARG A 407 -16.53 7.55 10.85
N PRO A 408 -17.28 7.02 11.84
CA PRO A 408 -17.06 7.31 13.25
C PRO A 408 -15.58 7.23 13.65
N GLN A 409 -15.13 8.24 14.39
CA GLN A 409 -13.78 8.29 14.95
C GLN A 409 -13.66 7.26 16.09
N PRO A 410 -12.47 6.64 16.29
CA PRO A 410 -12.22 5.77 17.44
C PRO A 410 -12.35 6.56 18.75
N SER A 411 -12.73 5.91 19.85
CA SER A 411 -12.78 6.56 21.18
C SER A 411 -11.40 6.79 21.80
N GLY A 412 -10.36 6.12 21.28
CA GLY A 412 -9.01 6.09 21.86
C GLY A 412 -8.84 5.08 22.99
N GLN A 413 -9.92 4.43 23.43
CA GLN A 413 -9.87 3.32 24.35
C GLN A 413 -9.44 2.05 23.61
N SER A 414 -8.69 1.19 24.31
CA SER A 414 -8.28 -0.10 23.75
C SER A 414 -9.37 -1.14 23.99
N MET A 415 -9.39 -2.20 23.19
CA MET A 415 -10.35 -3.32 23.30
C MET A 415 -11.81 -2.90 23.10
N ILE A 416 -12.07 -1.86 22.29
CA ILE A 416 -13.42 -1.51 21.84
C ILE A 416 -13.64 -2.11 20.45
N TYR A 417 -14.26 -3.30 20.42
CA TYR A 417 -14.47 -4.05 19.17
C TYR A 417 -15.76 -3.67 18.44
N THR A 418 -16.63 -2.87 19.06
CA THR A 418 -17.85 -2.33 18.44
C THR A 418 -17.60 -1.09 17.56
N GLU A 419 -16.38 -0.53 17.61
CA GLU A 419 -15.99 0.61 16.77
C GLU A 419 -15.62 0.17 15.35
N GLU A 420 -16.03 0.94 14.35
CA GLU A 420 -15.71 0.71 12.93
C GLU A 420 -14.20 0.78 12.63
N ARG A 421 -13.45 1.55 13.40
CA ARG A 421 -11.99 1.55 13.39
C ARG A 421 -11.45 1.87 14.77
N ASN A 422 -10.29 1.32 15.11
CA ASN A 422 -9.67 1.51 16.43
C ASN A 422 -8.54 2.57 16.46
N ARG A 423 -8.14 3.08 15.29
CA ARG A 423 -7.18 4.18 15.12
C ARG A 423 -7.45 4.98 13.85
N ASN A 424 -7.04 6.24 13.86
CA ASN A 424 -7.00 7.09 12.68
C ASN A 424 -5.68 7.01 11.93
N PHE A 425 -4.54 6.99 12.62
CA PHE A 425 -3.24 6.81 12.01
C PHE A 425 -2.38 5.98 12.96
N TYR A 426 -1.34 5.33 12.41
CA TYR A 426 -0.44 4.54 13.23
C TYR A 426 0.63 5.41 13.92
N PRO A 427 1.10 5.00 15.11
CA PRO A 427 2.27 5.61 15.72
C PRO A 427 3.50 5.40 14.83
N TYR A 428 4.44 6.35 14.86
CA TYR A 428 5.68 6.21 14.11
C TYR A 428 6.55 5.12 14.75
N PRO A 429 7.10 4.18 13.96
CA PRO A 429 7.93 3.11 14.48
C PRO A 429 9.09 3.60 15.34
N ASP A 430 9.40 2.87 16.41
CA ASP A 430 10.54 3.18 17.26
C ASP A 430 11.88 3.11 16.49
N ILE A 431 12.00 2.22 15.50
CA ILE A 431 13.16 2.14 14.62
C ILE A 431 13.42 3.48 13.90
N GLU A 432 12.37 4.15 13.41
CA GLU A 432 12.47 5.46 12.76
C GLU A 432 12.72 6.55 13.80
N ARG A 433 11.95 6.53 14.89
CA ARG A 433 12.06 7.51 15.98
C ARG A 433 13.45 7.56 16.59
N ASN A 434 14.10 6.41 16.72
CA ASN A 434 15.42 6.28 17.32
C ASN A 434 16.55 6.63 16.34
N SER A 435 16.33 6.52 15.02
CA SER A 435 17.34 6.81 14.00
C SER A 435 17.23 8.22 13.43
N ASN A 436 16.00 8.75 13.29
CA ASN A 436 15.73 10.02 12.63
C ASN A 436 15.24 11.08 13.62
N PRO A 437 16.05 12.13 13.92
CA PRO A 437 15.70 13.17 14.87
C PRO A 437 14.50 14.04 14.43
N ASN A 438 14.13 13.98 13.15
CA ASN A 438 12.98 14.71 12.59
C ASN A 438 11.66 13.94 12.71
N THR A 439 11.66 12.73 13.30
CA THR A 439 10.44 11.92 13.45
C THR A 439 9.37 12.67 14.25
N PRO A 440 8.15 12.85 13.72
CA PRO A 440 7.08 13.57 14.41
C PRO A 440 6.63 12.90 15.70
N GLN A 441 5.83 13.65 16.48
CA GLN A 441 5.05 13.05 17.56
C GLN A 441 4.04 12.06 16.98
N ASP A 442 3.69 11.03 17.75
CA ASP A 442 2.67 10.08 17.31
C ASP A 442 1.32 10.77 17.09
N PRO A 443 0.56 10.35 16.06
CA PRO A 443 -0.76 10.89 15.81
C PRO A 443 -1.68 10.74 17.02
N ALA A 444 -2.51 11.74 17.23
CA ALA A 444 -3.63 11.64 18.16
C ALA A 444 -4.60 10.54 17.68
N ILE A 445 -5.39 10.01 18.62
CA ILE A 445 -6.39 8.97 18.31
C ILE A 445 -7.72 9.62 18.06
#